data_AF-A0A8R1I6K6-F1
#
_entry.id   AF-A0A8R1I6K6-F1
#
_cell.length_a   1.000
_cell.length_b   1.000
_cell.length_c   1.000
_cell.angle_alpha   90.00
_cell.angle_beta   90.00
_cell.angle_gamma   90.00
#
_symmetry.space_group_name_H-M   'P 1'
#
loop_
_entity.id
_entity.type
_entity.pdbx_description
1 polymer ?
#
loop_
_entity_poly.entity_id
_entity_poly.type
_entity_poly.pdbx_seq_one_letter_code
_entity_poly.pdbx_strand_id
1 'polypeptide(L)'
;MNPVSDRYLRPIIEDIFHIPIEHAVYSAAIFWPTNLEGAIYFNWYSGAGLINLLLSMGFAFSVVVVAGAKSWMKTRHLRKQGESKFTRNLQMQLYKALVAQTLIPVFLLFLPFAVLFVGPLLFIDCEFLSVPLTFIYALYPALDPIPILFFVDNYRITISKFFCCFFGCKKNQVIDSGESEYKVHISDRTMSNNFLYI
;
A
#
# COMPACT_ATOMS: atom_id res chain seq x y z
N MET A 1 -31.77 -1.78 -1.97
CA MET A 1 -31.14 -2.95 -2.61
C MET A 1 -31.95 -3.39 -3.82
N ASN A 2 -31.37 -4.14 -4.76
CA ASN A 2 -32.09 -4.69 -5.92
C ASN A 2 -32.92 -5.91 -5.45
N PRO A 3 -34.25 -5.96 -5.72
CA PRO A 3 -35.13 -7.01 -5.22
C PRO A 3 -34.78 -8.41 -5.74
N VAL A 4 -34.07 -8.51 -6.87
CA VAL A 4 -33.56 -9.77 -7.41
C VAL A 4 -32.42 -10.29 -6.54
N SER A 5 -31.44 -9.45 -6.23
CA SER A 5 -30.30 -9.79 -5.37
C SER A 5 -30.72 -10.17 -3.95
N ASP A 6 -31.68 -9.42 -3.38
CA ASP A 6 -32.22 -9.71 -2.04
C ASP A 6 -32.82 -11.12 -1.98
N ARG A 7 -33.50 -11.58 -3.05
CA ARG A 7 -34.11 -12.91 -3.09
C ARG A 7 -33.08 -14.04 -3.11
N TYR A 8 -31.97 -13.90 -3.85
CA TYR A 8 -30.92 -14.93 -3.87
C TYR A 8 -30.10 -14.95 -2.59
N LEU A 9 -29.83 -13.78 -2.00
CA LEU A 9 -28.93 -13.67 -0.86
C LEU A 9 -29.63 -13.89 0.48
N ARG A 10 -30.95 -13.71 0.57
CA ARG A 10 -31.71 -13.94 1.80
C ARG A 10 -31.46 -15.32 2.43
N PRO A 11 -31.62 -16.45 1.72
CA PRO A 11 -31.37 -17.75 2.33
C PRO A 11 -29.90 -17.95 2.73
N ILE A 12 -28.96 -17.37 1.98
CA ILE A 12 -27.52 -17.50 2.25
C ILE A 12 -27.12 -16.69 3.50
N ILE A 13 -27.63 -15.47 3.63
CA ILE A 13 -27.32 -14.58 4.76
C ILE A 13 -27.98 -15.08 6.05
N GLU A 14 -29.22 -15.59 5.96
CA GLU A 14 -29.92 -16.17 7.12
C GLU A 14 -29.23 -17.45 7.60
N ASP A 15 -28.67 -18.25 6.68
CA ASP A 15 -27.92 -19.48 7.03
C ASP A 15 -26.54 -19.17 7.64
N ILE A 16 -25.77 -18.27 7.04
CA ILE A 16 -24.39 -17.97 7.47
C ILE A 16 -24.35 -17.05 8.70
N PHE A 17 -25.17 -15.99 8.71
CA PHE A 17 -25.07 -14.92 9.70
C PHE A 17 -26.24 -14.90 10.69
N HIS A 18 -27.27 -15.72 10.49
CA HIS A 18 -28.47 -15.79 11.34
C HIS A 18 -29.17 -14.44 11.57
N ILE A 19 -29.02 -13.52 10.62
CA ILE A 19 -29.64 -12.19 10.64
C ILE A 19 -30.57 -12.03 9.43
N PRO A 20 -31.71 -11.35 9.59
CA PRO A 20 -32.59 -11.06 8.47
C PRO A 20 -31.91 -10.03 7.55
N ILE A 21 -32.03 -10.24 6.24
CA ILE A 21 -31.34 -9.43 5.21
C ILE A 21 -31.68 -7.93 5.28
N GLU A 22 -32.82 -7.57 5.86
CA GLU A 22 -33.30 -6.19 6.08
C GLU A 22 -32.41 -5.40 7.05
N HIS A 23 -31.64 -6.10 7.88
CA HIS A 23 -30.68 -5.53 8.81
C HIS A 23 -29.23 -5.78 8.37
N ALA A 24 -29.01 -6.43 7.22
CA ALA A 24 -27.70 -6.75 6.69
C ALA A 24 -27.34 -5.81 5.53
N VAL A 25 -26.27 -5.03 5.69
CA VAL A 25 -25.65 -4.33 4.56
C VAL A 25 -24.72 -5.31 3.86
N TYR A 26 -25.11 -5.76 2.67
CA TYR A 26 -24.33 -6.68 1.87
C TYR A 26 -23.93 -6.04 0.53
N SER A 27 -22.77 -6.44 0.01
CA SER A 27 -22.33 -6.14 -1.35
C SER A 27 -21.89 -7.45 -2.00
N ALA A 28 -22.67 -7.92 -2.96
CA ALA A 28 -22.46 -9.20 -3.61
C ALA A 28 -22.57 -9.05 -5.13
N ALA A 29 -21.63 -9.64 -5.86
CA ALA A 29 -21.67 -9.71 -7.32
C ALA A 29 -22.25 -11.07 -7.73
N ILE A 30 -23.50 -11.07 -8.19
CA ILE A 30 -24.18 -12.28 -8.69
C ILE A 30 -24.09 -12.26 -10.20
N PHE A 31 -23.14 -13.00 -10.78
CA PHE A 31 -22.94 -13.04 -12.24
C PHE A 31 -24.00 -13.87 -12.97
N TRP A 32 -24.51 -14.94 -12.32
CA TRP A 32 -25.41 -15.93 -12.91
C TRP A 32 -26.69 -16.17 -12.08
N PRO A 33 -27.59 -15.17 -11.91
CA PRO A 33 -28.87 -15.41 -11.25
C PRO A 33 -29.78 -16.35 -12.06
N THR A 34 -30.46 -17.27 -11.37
CA THR A 34 -31.42 -18.23 -11.95
C THR A 34 -32.85 -17.69 -11.96
N ASN A 35 -33.38 -17.24 -13.10
CA ASN A 35 -34.70 -16.61 -13.15
C ASN A 35 -35.83 -17.52 -12.60
N LEU A 36 -37.03 -16.98 -12.39
CA LEU A 36 -38.23 -17.70 -11.93
C LEU A 36 -38.56 -18.96 -12.78
N GLU A 37 -38.11 -18.99 -14.03
CA GLU A 37 -38.30 -20.08 -15.00
C GLU A 37 -37.13 -21.09 -15.04
N GLY A 38 -36.12 -20.95 -14.16
CA GLY A 38 -34.95 -21.83 -14.12
C GLY A 38 -33.84 -21.48 -15.12
N ALA A 39 -34.03 -20.48 -15.98
CA ALA A 39 -33.01 -20.04 -16.94
C ALA A 39 -31.94 -19.16 -16.28
N ILE A 40 -30.67 -19.50 -16.51
CA ILE A 40 -29.51 -18.73 -16.07
C ILE A 40 -29.25 -17.62 -17.09
N TYR A 41 -29.18 -16.37 -16.63
CA TYR A 41 -28.83 -15.23 -17.48
C TYR A 41 -27.68 -14.43 -16.87
N PHE A 42 -26.88 -13.78 -17.71
CA PHE A 42 -25.78 -12.96 -17.23
C PHE A 42 -26.31 -11.62 -16.68
N ASN A 43 -25.99 -11.31 -15.43
CA ASN A 43 -26.37 -10.03 -14.85
C ASN A 43 -25.43 -8.91 -15.31
N TRP A 44 -25.89 -8.11 -16.28
CA TRP A 44 -25.11 -6.99 -16.81
C TRP A 44 -24.74 -5.94 -15.75
N TYR A 45 -25.53 -5.77 -14.69
CA TYR A 45 -25.18 -4.86 -13.59
C TYR A 45 -23.96 -5.36 -12.79
N SER A 46 -23.90 -6.66 -12.51
CA SER A 46 -22.72 -7.26 -11.86
C SER A 46 -21.51 -7.29 -12.80
N GLY A 47 -21.72 -7.49 -14.10
CA GLY A 47 -20.68 -7.35 -15.13
C GLY A 47 -20.12 -5.93 -15.22
N ALA A 48 -20.98 -4.91 -15.22
CA ALA A 48 -20.57 -3.50 -15.19
C ALA A 48 -19.78 -3.16 -13.92
N GLY A 49 -20.17 -3.71 -12.77
CA GLY A 49 -19.43 -3.59 -11.51
C GLY A 49 -18.01 -4.17 -11.61
N LEU A 50 -17.86 -5.35 -12.23
CA LEU A 50 -16.56 -5.96 -12.48
C LEU A 50 -15.69 -5.10 -13.42
N ILE A 51 -16.27 -4.56 -14.49
CA ILE A 51 -15.55 -3.66 -15.41
C ILE A 51 -15.09 -2.40 -14.67
N ASN A 52 -15.94 -1.82 -13.83
CA ASN A 52 -15.58 -0.65 -13.01
C ASN A 52 -14.43 -0.96 -12.06
N LEU A 53 -14.46 -2.12 -11.39
CA LEU A 53 -13.39 -2.59 -10.52
C LEU A 53 -12.07 -2.73 -11.29
N LEU A 54 -12.09 -3.36 -12.46
CA LEU A 54 -10.89 -3.54 -13.30
C LEU A 54 -10.32 -2.19 -13.78
N LEU A 55 -11.19 -1.25 -14.16
CA LEU A 55 -10.77 0.11 -14.54
C LEU A 55 -10.12 0.86 -13.35
N SER A 56 -10.74 0.78 -12.17
CA SER A 56 -10.21 1.40 -10.95
C SER A 56 -8.84 0.84 -10.57
N MET A 57 -8.68 -0.49 -10.60
CA MET A 57 -7.39 -1.14 -10.40
C MET A 57 -6.35 -0.70 -11.43
N GLY A 58 -6.72 -0.70 -12.72
CA GLY A 58 -5.85 -0.28 -13.81
C GLY A 58 -5.37 1.17 -13.64
N PHE A 59 -6.25 2.06 -13.18
CA PHE A 59 -5.90 3.44 -12.86
C PHE A 59 -4.88 3.52 -11.71
N ALA A 60 -5.10 2.79 -10.61
CA ALA A 60 -4.18 2.76 -9.48
C ALA A 60 -2.78 2.26 -9.88
N PHE A 61 -2.69 1.17 -10.64
CA PHE A 61 -1.42 0.66 -11.16
C PHE A 61 -0.72 1.67 -12.07
N SER A 62 -1.48 2.36 -12.94
CA SER A 62 -0.93 3.39 -13.82
C SER A 62 -0.29 4.53 -13.04
N VAL A 63 -0.94 4.99 -11.96
CA VAL A 63 -0.38 6.02 -11.06
C VAL A 63 0.92 5.55 -10.43
N VAL A 64 0.99 4.30 -9.94
CA VAL A 64 2.21 3.72 -9.35
C VAL A 64 3.34 3.68 -10.38
N VAL A 65 3.07 3.25 -11.62
CA VAL A 65 4.05 3.20 -12.70
C VAL A 65 4.55 4.61 -13.05
N VAL A 66 3.64 5.58 -13.22
CA VAL A 66 4.01 6.98 -13.54
C VAL A 66 4.80 7.61 -12.40
N ALA A 67 4.37 7.41 -11.14
CA ALA A 67 5.08 7.91 -9.97
C ALA A 67 6.47 7.26 -9.83
N GLY A 68 6.57 5.96 -10.06
CA GLY A 68 7.83 5.22 -10.10
C GLY A 68 8.76 5.74 -11.20
N ALA A 69 8.24 5.94 -12.41
CA ALA A 69 9.00 6.50 -13.53
C ALA A 69 9.48 7.94 -13.25
N LYS A 70 8.61 8.79 -12.68
CA LYS A 70 8.95 10.16 -12.30
C LYS A 70 10.01 10.19 -11.19
N SER A 71 9.91 9.29 -10.22
CA SER A 71 10.90 9.12 -9.14
C SER A 71 12.26 8.69 -9.69
N TRP A 72 12.27 7.70 -10.60
CA TRP A 72 13.48 7.25 -11.28
C TRP A 72 14.16 8.38 -12.09
N MET A 73 13.35 9.16 -12.82
CA MET A 73 13.82 10.32 -13.58
C MET A 73 14.43 11.39 -12.66
N LYS A 74 13.78 11.69 -11.53
CA LYS A 74 14.29 12.64 -10.51
C LYS A 74 15.64 12.16 -9.97
N THR A 75 15.76 10.92 -9.53
CA THR A 75 17.03 10.33 -9.04
C THR A 75 18.15 10.44 -10.09
N ARG A 76 17.84 10.20 -11.37
CA ARG A 76 18.80 10.34 -12.47
C ARG A 76 19.21 11.81 -12.70
N HIS A 77 18.31 12.75 -12.53
CA HIS A 77 18.56 14.19 -12.69
C HIS A 77 19.41 14.74 -11.53
N LEU A 78 19.13 14.30 -10.30
CA LEU A 78 19.88 14.67 -9.10
C LEU A 78 21.34 14.20 -9.15
N ARG A 79 21.60 13.06 -9.83
CA ARG A 79 22.97 12.59 -10.12
C ARG A 79 23.77 13.58 -10.98
N LYS A 80 23.11 14.44 -11.76
CA LYS A 80 23.76 15.46 -12.59
C LYS A 80 23.90 16.83 -11.89
N GLN A 81 23.07 17.12 -10.89
CA GLN A 81 23.01 18.46 -10.26
C GLN A 81 23.79 18.60 -8.94
N GLY A 82 24.48 17.55 -8.47
CA GLY A 82 25.33 17.67 -7.28
C GLY A 82 24.57 17.80 -5.95
N GLU A 83 23.40 17.17 -5.83
CA GLU A 83 22.68 17.15 -4.55
C GLU A 83 23.44 16.44 -3.42
N SER A 84 23.13 16.83 -2.18
CA SER A 84 23.67 16.23 -0.95
C SER A 84 23.49 14.71 -0.94
N LYS A 85 24.57 13.99 -0.59
CA LYS A 85 24.59 12.52 -0.46
C LYS A 85 23.49 12.02 0.49
N PHE A 86 23.14 12.81 1.51
CA PHE A 86 22.10 12.49 2.49
C PHE A 86 20.70 12.45 1.87
N THR A 87 20.28 13.53 1.18
CA THR A 87 18.97 13.64 0.52
C THR A 87 18.78 12.54 -0.51
N ARG A 88 19.84 12.24 -1.28
CA ARG A 88 19.83 11.14 -2.27
C ARG A 88 19.57 9.78 -1.62
N ASN A 89 20.27 9.47 -0.53
CA ASN A 89 20.11 8.19 0.15
C ASN A 89 18.71 8.06 0.76
N LEU A 90 18.18 9.13 1.35
CA LEU A 90 16.82 9.14 1.89
C LEU A 90 15.75 8.91 0.81
N GLN A 91 15.85 9.59 -0.34
CA GLN A 91 14.92 9.38 -1.47
C GLN A 91 14.97 7.95 -2.02
N MET A 92 16.17 7.35 -2.13
CA MET A 92 16.32 5.97 -2.56
C MET A 92 15.73 4.97 -1.55
N GLN A 93 15.87 5.23 -0.25
CA GLN A 93 15.29 4.41 0.81
C GLN A 93 13.76 4.50 0.79
N LEU A 94 13.20 5.71 0.67
CA LEU A 94 11.77 5.93 0.53
C LEU A 94 11.20 5.28 -0.73
N TYR A 95 11.93 5.31 -1.85
CA TYR A 95 11.53 4.60 -3.06
C TYR A 95 11.48 3.08 -2.84
N LYS A 96 12.53 2.49 -2.25
CA LYS A 96 12.54 1.05 -1.94
C LYS A 96 11.40 0.66 -1.00
N ALA A 97 11.14 1.47 0.02
CA ALA A 97 10.01 1.30 0.92
C ALA A 97 8.67 1.35 0.18
N LEU A 98 8.48 2.34 -0.69
CA LEU A 98 7.25 2.52 -1.48
C LEU A 98 7.02 1.34 -2.43
N VAL A 99 8.07 0.82 -3.08
CA VAL A 99 7.98 -0.38 -3.91
C VAL A 99 7.62 -1.60 -3.05
N ALA A 100 8.26 -1.79 -1.89
CA ALA A 100 7.92 -2.90 -1.00
C ALA A 100 6.48 -2.83 -0.50
N GLN A 101 6.04 -1.64 -0.08
CA GLN A 101 4.69 -1.37 0.42
C GLN A 101 3.62 -1.54 -0.65
N THR A 102 3.92 -1.27 -1.93
CA THR A 102 2.97 -1.50 -3.03
C THR A 102 2.87 -2.97 -3.42
N LEU A 103 3.95 -3.75 -3.27
CA LEU A 103 3.92 -5.19 -3.56
C LEU A 103 3.11 -5.99 -2.54
N ILE A 104 3.13 -5.59 -1.26
CA ILE A 104 2.40 -6.27 -0.18
C ILE A 104 0.88 -6.37 -0.45
N PRO A 105 0.12 -5.28 -0.70
CA PRO A 105 -1.29 -5.35 -1.01
C PRO A 105 -1.55 -6.05 -2.35
N VAL A 106 -0.62 -5.99 -3.32
CA VAL A 106 -0.74 -6.75 -4.57
C VAL A 106 -0.81 -8.25 -4.32
N PHE A 107 0.09 -8.79 -3.50
CA PHE A 107 0.11 -10.22 -3.22
C PHE A 107 -0.90 -10.64 -2.14
N LEU A 108 -1.09 -9.83 -1.09
CA LEU A 108 -1.91 -10.20 0.07
C LEU A 108 -3.38 -9.82 -0.04
N LEU A 109 -3.72 -8.79 -0.82
CA LEU A 109 -5.11 -8.31 -0.97
C LEU A 109 -5.61 -8.54 -2.39
N PHE A 110 -4.92 -8.02 -3.39
CA PHE A 110 -5.43 -8.02 -4.76
C PHE A 110 -5.45 -9.41 -5.40
N LEU A 111 -4.45 -10.26 -5.14
CA LEU A 111 -4.44 -11.64 -5.65
C LEU A 111 -5.61 -12.49 -5.10
N PRO A 112 -5.81 -12.64 -3.77
CA PRO A 112 -6.95 -13.39 -3.24
C PRO A 112 -8.30 -12.76 -3.60
N PHE A 113 -8.38 -11.43 -3.68
CA PHE A 113 -9.58 -10.73 -4.13
C PHE A 113 -9.90 -11.02 -5.60
N ALA A 114 -8.89 -11.03 -6.47
CA ALA A 114 -9.06 -11.40 -7.87
C ALA A 114 -9.53 -12.85 -8.01
N VAL A 115 -8.96 -13.78 -7.24
CA VAL A 115 -9.41 -15.19 -7.24
C VAL A 115 -10.86 -15.32 -6.74
N LEU A 116 -11.26 -14.57 -5.71
CA LEU A 116 -12.65 -14.56 -5.22
C LEU A 116 -13.66 -14.03 -6.24
N PHE A 117 -13.28 -13.06 -7.09
CA PHE A 117 -14.18 -12.50 -8.10
C PHE A 117 -14.15 -13.25 -9.42
N VAL A 118 -12.99 -13.82 -9.81
CA VAL A 118 -12.83 -14.60 -11.04
C VAL A 118 -13.24 -16.06 -10.86
N GLY A 119 -13.11 -16.62 -9.66
CA GLY A 119 -13.53 -17.99 -9.33
C GLY A 119 -15.00 -18.28 -9.71
N PRO A 120 -15.97 -17.46 -9.27
CA PRO A 120 -17.38 -17.61 -9.64
C PRO A 120 -17.66 -17.49 -11.15
N LEU A 121 -16.83 -16.76 -11.90
CA LEU A 121 -16.93 -16.70 -13.37
C LEU A 121 -16.50 -18.00 -14.05
N LEU A 122 -15.61 -18.77 -13.41
CA LEU A 122 -15.15 -20.08 -13.87
C LEU A 122 -15.93 -21.24 -13.23
N PHE A 123 -17.02 -20.96 -12.50
CA PHE A 123 -17.78 -21.93 -11.70
C PHE A 123 -16.94 -22.61 -10.59
N ILE A 124 -15.94 -21.91 -10.05
CA ILE A 124 -15.12 -22.35 -8.92
C ILE A 124 -15.56 -21.62 -7.65
N ASP A 125 -15.97 -22.37 -6.63
CA ASP A 125 -16.33 -21.83 -5.34
C ASP A 125 -15.08 -21.55 -4.49
N CYS A 126 -14.74 -20.26 -4.35
CA CYS A 126 -13.59 -19.79 -3.58
C CYS A 126 -13.98 -19.22 -2.21
N GLU A 127 -15.14 -19.58 -1.68
CA GLU A 127 -15.70 -19.01 -0.43
C GLU A 127 -14.72 -19.09 0.75
N PHE A 128 -13.92 -20.15 0.85
CA PHE A 128 -12.92 -20.34 1.90
C PHE A 128 -11.87 -19.23 1.98
N LEU A 129 -11.65 -18.46 0.91
CA LEU A 129 -10.73 -17.31 0.90
C LEU A 129 -11.34 -16.04 1.51
N SER A 130 -12.67 -15.96 1.61
CA SER A 130 -13.36 -14.74 2.05
C SER A 130 -13.06 -14.38 3.51
N VAL A 131 -13.05 -15.35 4.40
CA VAL A 131 -12.76 -15.18 5.84
C VAL A 131 -11.33 -14.67 6.06
N PRO A 132 -10.26 -15.37 5.63
CA PRO A 132 -8.89 -14.89 5.83
C PRO A 132 -8.64 -13.55 5.13
N LEU A 133 -9.23 -13.32 3.95
CA LEU A 133 -9.10 -12.04 3.26
C LEU A 133 -9.70 -10.88 4.06
N THR A 134 -10.85 -11.08 4.69
CA THR A 134 -11.50 -10.07 5.54
C THR A 134 -10.61 -9.67 6.72
N PHE A 135 -9.95 -10.65 7.37
CA PHE A 135 -8.99 -10.37 8.43
C PHE A 135 -7.76 -9.60 7.93
N ILE A 136 -7.16 -10.02 6.81
CA ILE A 136 -6.00 -9.34 6.23
C ILE A 136 -6.37 -7.90 5.82
N TYR A 137 -7.56 -7.71 5.25
CA TYR A 137 -8.06 -6.38 4.87
C TYR A 137 -8.24 -5.47 6.09
N ALA A 138 -8.81 -5.98 7.19
CA ALA A 138 -8.93 -5.24 8.44
C ALA A 138 -7.56 -4.88 9.05
N LEU A 139 -6.55 -5.73 8.86
CA LEU A 139 -5.20 -5.52 9.40
C LEU A 139 -4.31 -4.66 8.48
N TYR A 140 -4.65 -4.52 7.19
CA TYR A 140 -3.85 -3.81 6.21
C TYR A 140 -3.42 -2.38 6.64
N PRO A 141 -4.28 -1.54 7.26
CA PRO A 141 -3.87 -0.22 7.73
C PRO A 141 -2.68 -0.25 8.70
N ALA A 142 -2.54 -1.32 9.49
CA ALA A 142 -1.42 -1.52 10.40
C ALA A 142 -0.18 -2.09 9.69
N LEU A 143 -0.36 -2.88 8.63
CA LEU A 143 0.74 -3.47 7.85
C LEU A 143 1.39 -2.48 6.88
N ASP A 144 0.60 -1.57 6.32
CA ASP A 144 1.02 -0.57 5.33
C ASP A 144 2.24 0.29 5.76
N PRO A 145 2.35 0.80 7.01
CA PRO A 145 3.51 1.57 7.44
C PRO A 145 4.77 0.73 7.74
N ILE A 146 4.64 -0.59 7.98
CA ILE A 146 5.75 -1.45 8.45
C ILE A 146 6.95 -1.44 7.49
N PRO A 147 6.78 -1.59 6.16
CA PRO A 147 7.89 -1.56 5.21
C PRO A 147 8.65 -0.24 5.22
N ILE A 148 7.95 0.90 5.33
CA ILE A 148 8.60 2.22 5.40
C ILE A 148 9.47 2.31 6.65
N LEU A 149 8.94 1.87 7.80
CA LEU A 149 9.67 1.89 9.07
C LEU A 149 10.90 0.99 9.05
N PHE A 150 10.87 -0.12 8.28
CA PHE A 150 12.00 -1.05 8.16
C PHE A 150 13.03 -0.66 7.09
N PHE A 151 12.63 -0.05 5.98
CA PHE A 151 13.55 0.27 4.87
C PHE A 151 14.25 1.62 4.97
N VAL A 152 13.75 2.53 5.80
CA VAL A 152 14.32 3.87 5.96
C VAL A 152 15.14 3.94 7.25
N ASP A 153 16.45 4.08 7.11
CA ASP A 153 17.41 4.03 8.22
C ASP A 153 17.15 5.15 9.25
N ASN A 154 16.79 6.34 8.78
CA ASN A 154 16.44 7.47 9.66
C ASN A 154 15.19 7.20 10.52
N TYR A 155 14.22 6.43 10.00
CA TYR A 155 13.05 6.03 10.80
C TYR A 155 13.44 4.96 11.82
N ARG A 156 14.26 3.97 11.45
CA ARG A 156 14.75 2.94 12.40
C ARG A 156 15.51 3.55 13.57
N ILE A 157 16.38 4.51 13.31
CA ILE A 157 17.15 5.21 14.36
C ILE A 157 16.20 6.00 15.27
N THR A 158 15.22 6.70 14.70
CA THR A 158 14.23 7.46 15.46
C THR A 158 13.34 6.57 16.31
N ILE A 159 12.84 5.45 15.77
CA ILE A 159 12.04 4.46 16.49
C ILE A 159 12.88 3.81 17.59
N SER A 160 14.12 3.43 17.28
CA SER A 160 15.01 2.86 18.28
C SER A 160 15.29 3.87 19.39
N LYS A 161 15.49 5.15 19.09
CA LYS A 161 15.61 6.21 20.10
C LYS A 161 14.32 6.39 20.90
N PHE A 162 13.14 6.35 20.25
CA PHE A 162 11.84 6.46 20.91
C PHE A 162 11.60 5.29 21.87
N PHE A 163 11.79 4.05 21.42
CA PHE A 163 11.72 2.85 22.27
C PHE A 163 12.80 2.84 23.35
N CYS A 164 14.01 3.33 23.06
CA CYS A 164 15.12 3.43 24.01
C CYS A 164 14.84 4.51 25.08
N CYS A 165 14.21 5.63 24.74
CA CYS A 165 13.71 6.61 25.71
C CYS A 165 12.52 6.08 26.52
N PHE A 166 11.60 5.36 25.88
CA PHE A 166 10.39 4.82 26.51
C PHE A 166 10.69 3.64 27.46
N PHE A 167 11.70 2.81 27.14
CA PHE A 167 12.16 1.69 27.96
C PHE A 167 13.44 2.01 28.78
N GLY A 168 13.81 3.30 28.91
CA GLY A 168 14.82 3.73 29.89
C GLY A 168 16.26 3.29 29.61
N CYS A 169 16.74 3.42 28.37
CA CYS A 169 18.14 3.22 28.04
C CYS A 169 18.86 4.58 27.87
N LYS A 170 19.71 4.93 28.85
CA LYS A 170 20.74 5.96 28.67
C LYS A 170 21.81 5.42 27.71
N LYS A 171 21.93 5.97 26.51
CA LYS A 171 23.20 5.97 25.76
C LYS A 171 23.46 7.33 25.11
N ASN A 172 24.70 7.79 25.32
CA ASN A 172 25.23 9.10 24.97
C ASN A 172 25.04 9.43 23.48
N GLN A 173 24.81 10.73 23.23
CA GLN A 173 24.86 11.35 21.93
C GLN A 173 26.17 10.99 21.22
N VAL A 174 26.08 10.24 20.12
CA VAL A 174 27.04 10.39 19.03
C VAL A 174 26.39 11.35 18.06
N ILE A 175 26.83 12.60 18.17
CA ILE A 175 26.56 13.66 17.22
C ILE A 175 26.99 13.14 15.85
N ASP A 176 26.07 13.25 14.90
CA ASP A 176 26.25 12.90 13.50
C ASP A 176 27.57 13.51 12.99
N SER A 177 28.49 12.64 12.61
CA SER A 177 29.83 13.01 12.13
C SER A 177 29.81 13.72 10.77
N GLY A 178 28.62 14.07 10.24
CA GLY A 178 28.45 14.88 9.03
C GLY A 178 28.54 16.39 9.24
N GLU A 179 28.32 16.92 10.45
CA GLU A 179 28.33 18.37 10.70
C GLU A 179 29.73 18.93 11.01
N SER A 180 30.62 18.08 11.53
CA SER A 180 32.02 18.41 11.81
C SER A 180 32.84 18.60 10.54
N GLU A 181 32.64 17.76 9.52
CA GLU A 181 33.38 17.82 8.26
C GLU A 181 33.00 19.06 7.42
N TYR A 182 31.73 19.50 7.51
CA TYR A 182 31.26 20.73 6.85
C TYR A 182 31.79 22.00 7.51
N LYS A 183 31.89 22.05 8.85
CA LYS A 183 32.48 23.20 9.55
C LYS A 183 33.99 23.31 9.37
N VAL A 184 34.73 22.19 9.33
CA VAL A 184 36.18 22.21 9.04
C VAL A 184 36.43 22.71 7.62
N HIS A 185 35.70 22.20 6.62
CA HIS A 185 35.88 22.64 5.23
C HIS A 185 35.46 24.09 4.95
N ILE A 186 34.51 24.65 5.71
CA ILE A 186 34.18 26.08 5.62
C ILE A 186 35.22 26.94 6.33
N SER A 187 35.70 26.52 7.50
CA SER A 187 36.74 27.25 8.26
C SER A 187 38.08 27.31 7.52
N ASP A 188 38.47 26.23 6.84
CA ASP A 188 39.68 26.22 6.01
C ASP A 188 39.54 27.11 4.76
N ARG A 189 38.33 27.20 4.20
CA ARG A 189 38.06 28.05 3.02
C ARG A 189 38.00 29.53 3.37
N THR A 190 37.54 29.90 4.56
CA THR A 190 37.58 31.30 5.04
C THR A 190 38.97 31.72 5.50
N MET A 191 39.78 30.83 6.07
CA MET A 191 41.18 31.16 6.39
C MET A 191 42.07 31.30 5.14
N SER A 192 41.88 30.47 4.12
CA SER A 192 42.64 30.58 2.86
C SER A 192 42.31 31.86 2.08
N ASN A 193 41.07 32.36 2.15
CA ASN A 193 40.67 33.59 1.46
C ASN A 193 41.11 34.88 2.17
N ASN A 194 41.44 34.83 3.47
CA ASN A 194 41.97 35.99 4.20
C ASN A 194 43.49 36.15 4.08
N PHE A 195 44.21 35.14 3.56
CA PHE A 195 45.67 35.22 3.34
C PHE A 195 46.06 35.69 1.93
N LEU A 196 45.08 35.90 1.04
CA LEU A 196 45.31 36.36 -0.34
C LEU A 196 45.09 37.88 -0.53
N TYR A 197 44.81 38.62 0.55
CA TYR A 197 44.58 40.07 0.56
C TYR A 197 45.37 40.80 1.67
N ILE A 198 46.63 40.38 1.90
CA ILE A 198 47.64 41.15 2.63
C ILE A 198 48.90 41.18 1.77
#